data_AF-A0A531K213-F1
#
_entry.id   AF-A0A531K213-F1
#
_cell.length_a   1.000
_cell.length_b   1.000
_cell.length_c   1.000
_cell.angle_alpha   90.00
_cell.angle_beta   90.00
_cell.angle_gamma   90.00
#
_symmetry.space_group_name_H-M   'P 1'
#
loop_
_entity.id
_entity.type
_entity.pdbx_description
1 polymer ?
#
loop_
_entity_poly.entity_id
_entity_poly.type
_entity_poly.pdbx_seq_one_letter_code
_entity_poly.pdbx_strand_id
1 'polypeptide(L)'
;MQRLAGRIILLWGWRRALVAFLAGALAVLAQAPYDFFAVCFISFPLLVWLIDGATGEASDGWLGRLKPAFAIGWWFGFGYFLAGLWWIGQALLVEADSFAWALPFAVVGIPFALAFFYGFATVVARLLWSNDIGRIAALAFGFGLTEWLRDFLFTGFPWNAIGYA
;
A
#
# COMPACT_ATOMS: atom_id res chain seq x y z
N MET A 1 13.91 11.94 -15.88
CA MET A 1 13.57 10.68 -15.18
C MET A 1 14.68 10.19 -14.25
N GLN A 2 15.89 9.89 -14.74
CA GLN A 2 16.98 9.30 -13.92
C GLN A 2 17.32 10.07 -12.63
N ARG A 3 17.38 11.41 -12.67
CA ARG A 3 17.63 12.25 -11.47
C ARG A 3 16.51 12.20 -10.44
N LEU A 4 15.25 12.06 -10.87
CA LEU A 4 14.09 12.00 -9.98
C LEU A 4 13.99 10.62 -9.32
N ALA A 5 14.12 9.56 -10.13
CA ALA A 5 14.16 8.19 -9.64
C ALA A 5 15.28 8.00 -8.61
N GLY A 6 16.50 8.47 -8.90
CA GLY A 6 17.62 8.41 -7.95
C GLY A 6 17.33 9.09 -6.61
N ARG A 7 16.67 10.27 -6.61
CA ARG A 7 16.27 10.95 -5.37
C ARG A 7 15.27 10.14 -4.55
N ILE A 8 14.30 9.50 -5.22
CA ILE A 8 13.24 8.73 -4.56
C ILE A 8 13.79 7.42 -3.98
N ILE A 9 14.66 6.73 -4.73
CA ILE A 9 15.36 5.52 -4.30
C ILE A 9 16.19 5.79 -3.04
N LEU A 10 16.83 6.95 -2.97
CA LEU A 10 17.68 7.35 -1.84
C LEU A 10 16.90 7.90 -0.63
N LEU A 11 15.57 8.01 -0.69
CA LEU A 11 14.79 8.43 0.47
C LEU A 11 14.91 7.41 1.59
N TRP A 12 14.93 7.86 2.84
CA TRP A 12 14.96 6.98 4.00
C TRP A 12 14.10 7.54 5.14
N GLY A 13 13.83 6.70 6.16
CA GLY A 13 13.02 7.05 7.32
C GLY A 13 11.62 7.59 6.96
N TRP A 14 11.20 8.65 7.64
CA TRP A 14 9.85 9.23 7.51
C TRP A 14 9.55 9.78 6.11
N ARG A 15 10.56 10.26 5.36
CA ARG A 15 10.35 10.79 4.00
C ARG A 15 9.94 9.69 3.03
N ARG A 16 10.57 8.51 3.15
CA ARG A 16 10.20 7.32 2.37
C ARG A 16 8.78 6.87 2.70
N ALA A 17 8.44 6.81 4.00
CA ALA A 17 7.10 6.47 4.47
C ALA A 17 6.05 7.46 3.95
N LEU A 18 6.32 8.76 4.01
CA LEU A 18 5.41 9.79 3.51
C LEU A 18 5.18 9.67 1.99
N VAL A 19 6.23 9.45 1.20
CA VAL A 19 6.07 9.26 -0.26
C VAL A 19 5.29 7.98 -0.57
N ALA A 20 5.54 6.88 0.15
CA ALA A 20 4.75 5.65 0.00
C ALA A 20 3.26 5.92 0.31
N PHE A 21 2.98 6.56 1.44
CA PHE A 21 1.63 6.94 1.86
C PHE A 21 0.92 7.82 0.83
N LEU A 22 1.57 8.88 0.35
CA LEU A 22 0.98 9.77 -0.65
C LEU A 22 0.77 9.08 -2.00
N ALA A 23 1.68 8.19 -2.40
CA ALA A 23 1.51 7.39 -3.61
C ALA A 23 0.29 6.45 -3.51
N GLY A 24 0.08 5.84 -2.34
CA GLY A 24 -1.11 5.04 -2.07
C GLY A 24 -2.39 5.86 -2.06
N ALA A 25 -2.41 7.00 -1.36
CA ALA A 25 -3.55 7.90 -1.33
C ALA A 25 -3.91 8.42 -2.73
N LEU A 26 -2.91 8.70 -3.57
CA LEU A 26 -3.11 9.08 -4.96
C LEU A 26 -3.73 7.95 -5.79
N ALA A 27 -3.37 6.70 -5.53
CA ALA A 27 -3.90 5.53 -6.26
C ALA A 27 -5.41 5.34 -6.05
N VAL A 28 -6.00 5.87 -4.97
CA VAL A 28 -7.45 5.84 -4.73
C VAL A 28 -8.24 6.56 -5.80
N LEU A 29 -7.65 7.58 -6.45
CA LEU A 29 -8.33 8.30 -7.54
C LEU A 29 -8.59 7.43 -8.77
N ALA A 30 -8.02 6.23 -8.82
CA ALA A 30 -8.35 5.25 -9.84
C ALA A 30 -9.69 4.52 -9.57
N GLN A 31 -10.19 4.57 -8.33
CA GLN A 31 -11.46 3.99 -7.95
C GLN A 31 -12.61 4.98 -8.14
N ALA A 32 -13.84 4.46 -8.17
CA ALA A 32 -15.03 5.28 -8.11
C ALA A 32 -15.00 6.21 -6.87
N PRO A 33 -15.49 7.46 -6.98
CA PRO A 33 -16.22 8.04 -8.11
C PRO A 33 -15.32 8.77 -9.12
N TYR A 34 -14.00 8.68 -9.00
CA TYR A 34 -13.07 9.46 -9.82
C TYR A 34 -12.68 8.74 -11.11
N ASP A 35 -12.55 7.40 -11.06
CA ASP A 35 -12.29 6.51 -12.20
C ASP A 35 -11.10 6.97 -13.07
N PHE A 36 -10.10 7.61 -12.44
CA PHE A 36 -8.96 8.21 -13.13
C PHE A 36 -7.74 7.30 -13.04
N PHE A 37 -7.79 6.16 -13.73
CA PHE A 37 -6.76 5.11 -13.70
C PHE A 37 -5.33 5.59 -14.00
N ALA A 38 -5.19 6.72 -14.73
CA ALA A 38 -3.89 7.26 -15.11
C ALA A 38 -2.98 7.59 -13.90
N VAL A 39 -3.55 7.82 -12.72
CA VAL A 39 -2.78 8.01 -11.49
C VAL A 39 -1.93 6.78 -11.11
N CYS A 40 -2.36 5.58 -11.50
CA CYS A 40 -1.62 4.34 -11.25
C CYS A 40 -0.27 4.33 -11.98
N PHE A 41 -0.15 5.02 -13.13
CA PHE A 41 1.13 5.23 -13.82
C PHE A 41 2.10 6.16 -13.07
N ILE A 42 1.67 6.77 -11.97
CA ILE A 42 2.52 7.53 -11.07
C ILE A 42 2.72 6.73 -9.77
N SER A 43 1.63 6.27 -9.15
CA SER A 43 1.66 5.58 -7.86
C SER A 43 2.48 4.29 -7.86
N PHE A 44 2.30 3.42 -8.86
CA PHE A 44 3.04 2.16 -8.91
C PHE A 44 4.50 2.32 -9.29
N PRO A 45 4.90 3.20 -10.24
CA PRO A 45 6.32 3.50 -10.44
C PRO A 45 7.01 4.09 -9.22
N LEU A 46 6.33 4.95 -8.45
CA LEU A 46 6.84 5.42 -7.15
C LEU A 46 7.06 4.24 -6.20
N LEU A 47 6.09 3.34 -6.08
CA LEU A 47 6.21 2.14 -5.25
C LEU A 47 7.41 1.26 -5.67
N VAL A 48 7.57 1.01 -6.97
CA VAL A 48 8.71 0.26 -7.53
C VAL A 48 10.03 0.94 -7.16
N TRP A 49 10.17 2.26 -7.36
CA TRP A 49 11.39 2.99 -7.02
C TRP A 49 11.70 2.98 -5.53
N LEU A 50 10.68 3.04 -4.66
CA LEU A 50 10.88 2.93 -3.23
C LEU A 50 11.38 1.53 -2.83
N ILE A 51 10.85 0.48 -3.46
CA ILE A 51 11.28 -0.92 -3.24
C ILE A 51 12.68 -1.16 -3.83
N ASP A 52 13.03 -0.58 -4.97
CA ASP A 52 14.39 -0.63 -5.52
C ASP A 52 15.41 -0.02 -4.53
N GLY A 53 15.01 1.03 -3.79
CA GLY A 53 15.78 1.62 -2.69
C GLY A 53 15.70 0.86 -1.36
N ALA A 54 14.95 -0.24 -1.29
CA ALA A 54 14.83 -1.10 -0.12
C ALA A 54 15.98 -2.11 -0.05
N THR A 55 17.20 -1.58 0.07
CA THR A 55 18.39 -2.38 0.42
C THR A 55 18.47 -2.43 1.95
N GLY A 56 18.25 -3.61 2.54
CA GLY A 56 18.64 -3.85 3.94
C GLY A 56 20.15 -3.71 4.10
N GLU A 57 20.63 -3.53 5.33
CA GLU A 57 22.08 -3.45 5.54
C GLU A 57 22.75 -4.77 5.14
N ALA A 58 23.99 -4.74 4.65
CA ALA A 58 24.70 -5.96 4.25
C ALA A 58 24.84 -6.97 5.41
N SER A 59 24.87 -6.45 6.65
CA SER A 59 24.88 -7.15 7.93
C SER A 59 23.52 -7.68 8.38
N ASP A 60 22.42 -7.24 7.78
CA ASP A 60 21.09 -7.70 8.15
C ASP A 60 20.84 -9.13 7.66
N GLY A 61 20.32 -9.98 8.56
CA GLY A 61 19.81 -11.29 8.21
C GLY A 61 18.62 -11.22 7.23
N TRP A 62 18.16 -12.38 6.77
CA TRP A 62 17.05 -12.51 5.80
C TRP A 62 15.85 -11.61 6.12
N LEU A 63 15.38 -11.60 7.37
CA LEU A 63 14.24 -10.75 7.78
C LEU A 63 14.56 -9.25 7.72
N GLY A 64 15.79 -8.82 8.03
CA GLY A 64 16.17 -7.40 7.99
C GLY A 64 16.11 -6.83 6.57
N ARG A 65 16.34 -7.67 5.55
CA ARG A 65 16.20 -7.30 4.13
C ARG A 65 14.75 -7.14 3.67
N LEU A 66 13.79 -7.76 4.35
CA LEU A 66 12.37 -7.70 4.01
C LEU A 66 11.62 -6.58 4.75
N LYS A 67 12.08 -6.18 5.94
CA LYS A 67 11.46 -5.11 6.74
C LYS A 67 11.23 -3.80 5.98
N PRO A 68 12.20 -3.27 5.19
CA PRO A 68 11.98 -2.02 4.48
C PRO A 68 10.93 -2.15 3.37
N ALA A 69 10.91 -3.29 2.65
CA ALA A 69 9.89 -3.57 1.65
C ALA A 69 8.50 -3.62 2.28
N PHE A 70 8.35 -4.38 3.37
CA PHE A 70 7.10 -4.45 4.14
C PHE A 70 6.63 -3.06 4.57
N ALA A 71 7.52 -2.25 5.16
CA ALA A 71 7.16 -0.91 5.62
C ALA A 71 6.70 0.00 4.47
N ILE A 72 7.35 -0.08 3.30
CA ILE A 72 6.95 0.67 2.11
C ILE A 72 5.55 0.24 1.66
N GLY A 73 5.30 -1.07 1.50
CA GLY A 73 4.00 -1.58 1.08
C GLY A 73 2.90 -1.28 2.09
N TRP A 74 3.22 -1.34 3.38
CA TRP A 74 2.30 -1.00 4.45
C TRP A 74 1.92 0.47 4.40
N TRP A 75 2.87 1.40 4.30
CA TRP A 75 2.55 2.84 4.19
C TRP A 75 1.77 3.16 2.92
N PHE A 76 2.11 2.52 1.79
CA PHE A 76 1.35 2.63 0.55
C PHE A 76 -0.09 2.14 0.72
N GLY A 77 -0.29 0.94 1.26
CA GLY A 77 -1.63 0.41 1.56
C GLY A 77 -2.40 1.27 2.54
N PHE A 78 -1.75 1.78 3.58
CA PHE A 78 -2.39 2.64 4.56
C PHE A 78 -2.91 3.93 3.94
N GLY A 79 -2.12 4.58 3.08
CA GLY A 79 -2.58 5.74 2.31
C GLY A 79 -3.75 5.42 1.38
N TYR A 80 -3.69 4.29 0.69
CA TYR A 80 -4.74 3.83 -0.22
C TYR A 80 -6.05 3.54 0.53
N PHE A 81 -6.01 2.74 1.58
CA PHE A 81 -7.22 2.39 2.33
C PHE A 81 -7.76 3.57 3.14
N LEU A 82 -6.90 4.43 3.72
CA LEU A 82 -7.36 5.57 4.50
C LEU A 82 -8.08 6.60 3.64
N ALA A 83 -7.51 6.93 2.48
CA ALA A 83 -8.15 7.86 1.54
C ALA A 83 -9.35 7.24 0.81
N GLY A 84 -9.43 5.91 0.70
CA GLY A 84 -10.52 5.22 -0.02
C GLY A 84 -11.67 4.71 0.86
N LEU A 85 -11.46 4.55 2.17
CA LEU A 85 -12.44 3.94 3.10
C LEU A 85 -12.89 4.88 4.22
N TRP A 86 -12.55 6.17 4.14
CA TRP A 86 -12.98 7.17 5.11
C TRP A 86 -14.51 7.19 5.31
N TRP A 87 -15.26 6.84 4.27
CA TRP A 87 -16.72 6.80 4.28
C TRP A 87 -17.30 5.76 5.24
N ILE A 88 -16.54 4.74 5.66
CA ILE A 88 -16.98 3.76 6.68
C ILE A 88 -17.38 4.47 7.97
N GLY A 89 -16.73 5.59 8.30
CA GLY A 89 -17.09 6.39 9.46
C GLY A 89 -18.54 6.88 9.45
N GLN A 90 -19.14 7.08 8.28
CA GLN A 90 -20.53 7.52 8.16
C GLN A 90 -21.52 6.49 8.71
N ALA A 91 -21.19 5.19 8.67
CA ALA A 91 -22.04 4.16 9.25
C ALA A 91 -22.18 4.29 10.78
N LEU A 92 -21.13 4.75 11.46
CA LEU A 92 -21.15 4.94 12.92
C LEU A 92 -21.89 6.22 13.33
N LEU A 93 -22.02 7.19 12.41
CA LEU A 93 -22.72 8.44 12.68
C LEU A 93 -24.24 8.29 12.62
N VAL A 94 -24.76 7.17 12.10
CA VAL A 94 -26.20 6.86 12.12
C VAL A 94 -26.71 6.71 13.56
N GLU A 95 -25.93 6.07 14.42
CA GLU A 95 -26.19 5.92 15.86
C GLU A 95 -25.07 6.59 16.68
N ALA A 96 -24.82 7.86 16.37
CA ALA A 96 -23.70 8.62 16.92
C ALA A 96 -23.69 8.68 18.46
N ASP A 97 -24.86 8.76 19.10
CA ASP A 97 -25.00 8.79 20.56
C ASP A 97 -24.35 7.57 21.23
N SER A 98 -24.38 6.41 20.55
CA SER A 98 -23.81 5.16 21.04
C SER A 98 -22.39 4.92 20.52
N PHE A 99 -22.06 5.35 19.29
CA PHE A 99 -20.89 4.87 18.56
C PHE A 99 -19.92 5.94 18.06
N ALA A 100 -20.16 7.23 18.30
CA ALA A 100 -19.24 8.29 17.84
C ALA A 100 -17.81 8.13 18.37
N TRP A 101 -17.64 7.57 19.58
CA TRP A 101 -16.33 7.29 20.16
C TRP A 101 -15.53 6.24 19.37
N ALA A 102 -16.20 5.37 18.61
CA ALA A 102 -15.57 4.32 17.81
C ALA A 102 -15.09 4.83 16.43
N LEU A 103 -15.46 6.06 16.05
CA LEU A 103 -15.17 6.65 14.75
C LEU A 103 -13.68 6.62 14.37
N PRO A 104 -12.72 6.99 15.25
CA PRO A 104 -11.30 6.94 14.91
C PRO A 104 -10.82 5.51 14.62
N PHE A 105 -11.38 4.52 15.34
CA PHE A 105 -11.01 3.11 15.15
C PHE A 105 -11.55 2.55 13.84
N ALA A 106 -12.75 2.94 13.43
CA ALA A 106 -13.28 2.55 12.13
C ALA A 106 -12.53 3.23 10.98
N VAL A 107 -12.34 4.55 11.05
CA VAL A 107 -11.73 5.33 9.95
C VAL A 107 -10.24 5.08 9.82
N VAL A 108 -9.51 4.89 10.92
CA VAL A 108 -8.05 4.72 10.90
C VAL A 108 -7.65 3.26 11.14
N GLY A 109 -8.29 2.59 12.10
CA GLY A 109 -7.93 1.22 12.49
C GLY A 109 -8.18 0.19 11.40
N ILE A 110 -9.29 0.30 10.66
CA ILE A 110 -9.57 -0.61 9.52
C ILE A 110 -8.51 -0.44 8.42
N PRO A 111 -8.23 0.76 7.88
CA PRO A 111 -7.13 0.96 6.95
C PRO A 111 -5.76 0.52 7.47
N PHE A 112 -5.47 0.76 8.76
CA PHE A 112 -4.22 0.34 9.39
C PHE A 112 -4.06 -1.19 9.37
N ALA A 113 -5.12 -1.94 9.65
CA ALA A 113 -5.12 -3.40 9.57
C ALA A 113 -5.04 -3.89 8.12
N LEU A 114 -5.80 -3.28 7.20
CA LEU A 114 -5.78 -3.65 5.79
C LEU A 114 -4.42 -3.38 5.12
N ALA A 115 -3.69 -2.36 5.57
CA ALA A 115 -2.35 -2.06 5.08
C ALA A 115 -1.36 -3.22 5.25
N PHE A 116 -1.58 -4.15 6.20
CA PHE A 116 -0.76 -5.36 6.35
C PHE A 116 -0.82 -6.25 5.12
N PHE A 117 -1.94 -6.30 4.41
CA PHE A 117 -2.05 -7.00 3.14
C PHE A 117 -1.07 -6.42 2.11
N TYR A 118 -1.05 -5.10 1.91
CA TYR A 118 -0.14 -4.48 0.94
C TYR A 118 1.32 -4.51 1.39
N GLY A 119 1.57 -4.45 2.71
CA GLY A 119 2.88 -4.79 3.29
C GLY A 119 3.32 -6.19 2.90
N PHE A 120 2.44 -7.19 3.03
CA PHE A 120 2.71 -8.57 2.62
C PHE A 120 2.91 -8.70 1.10
N ALA A 121 2.10 -8.03 0.29
CA ALA A 121 2.24 -8.00 -1.17
C ALA A 121 3.64 -7.57 -1.61
N THR A 122 4.16 -6.50 -1.01
CA THR A 122 5.50 -6.01 -1.33
C THR A 122 6.61 -6.90 -0.79
N VAL A 123 6.40 -7.64 0.31
CA VAL A 123 7.32 -8.69 0.77
C VAL A 123 7.36 -9.84 -0.23
N VAL A 124 6.21 -10.35 -0.65
CA VAL A 124 6.13 -11.42 -1.67
C VAL A 124 6.81 -10.98 -2.96
N ALA A 125 6.55 -9.76 -3.40
CA ALA A 125 7.22 -9.19 -4.57
C ALA A 125 8.74 -9.12 -4.33
N ARG A 126 9.18 -8.67 -3.15
CA ARG A 126 10.60 -8.54 -2.80
C ARG A 126 11.34 -9.89 -2.84
N LEU A 127 10.67 -10.99 -2.48
CA LEU A 127 11.23 -12.34 -2.57
C LEU A 127 11.53 -12.78 -4.00
N LEU A 128 10.76 -12.25 -4.96
CA LEU A 128 10.87 -12.56 -6.39
C LEU A 128 11.51 -11.41 -7.19
N TRP A 129 12.10 -10.42 -6.50
CA TRP A 129 12.52 -9.17 -7.12
C TRP A 129 13.73 -9.39 -8.04
N SER A 130 13.65 -8.86 -9.26
CA SER A 130 14.76 -8.81 -10.22
C SER A 130 15.20 -7.37 -10.47
N ASN A 131 16.37 -7.18 -11.08
CA ASN A 131 16.85 -5.87 -11.50
C ASN A 131 16.28 -5.42 -12.86
N ASP A 132 15.54 -6.29 -13.52
CA ASP A 132 14.95 -6.11 -14.85
C ASP A 132 13.43 -5.89 -14.78
N ILE A 133 12.73 -6.07 -15.90
CA ILE A 133 11.27 -5.90 -15.99
C ILE A 133 10.49 -6.92 -15.12
N GLY A 134 11.11 -8.04 -14.75
CA GLY A 134 10.52 -9.09 -13.92
C GLY A 134 10.01 -8.60 -12.55
N ARG A 135 10.57 -7.53 -11.99
CA ARG A 135 10.04 -6.90 -10.77
C ARG A 135 8.59 -6.41 -10.90
N ILE A 136 8.17 -6.04 -12.12
CA ILE A 136 6.78 -5.65 -12.38
C ILE A 136 5.87 -6.88 -12.25
N ALA A 137 6.28 -8.02 -12.80
CA ALA A 137 5.56 -9.28 -12.65
C ALA A 137 5.54 -9.75 -11.19
N ALA A 138 6.65 -9.62 -10.46
CA ALA A 138 6.73 -9.91 -9.03
C ALA A 138 5.76 -9.05 -8.21
N LEU A 139 5.66 -7.75 -8.52
CA LEU A 139 4.73 -6.84 -7.87
C LEU A 139 3.28 -7.21 -8.19
N ALA A 140 2.96 -7.44 -9.46
CA ALA A 140 1.63 -7.86 -9.88
C ALA A 140 1.20 -9.17 -9.20
N PHE A 141 2.11 -10.15 -9.11
CA PHE A 141 1.87 -11.40 -8.39
C PHE A 141 1.63 -11.18 -6.90
N GLY A 142 2.47 -10.37 -6.25
CA GLY A 142 2.34 -10.06 -4.83
C GLY A 142 0.99 -9.39 -4.49
N PHE A 143 0.58 -8.41 -5.30
CA PHE A 143 -0.73 -7.75 -5.16
C PHE A 143 -1.88 -8.71 -5.47
N GLY A 144 -1.82 -9.46 -6.56
CA GLY A 144 -2.87 -10.42 -6.92
C GLY A 144 -3.09 -11.51 -5.86
N LEU A 145 -2.00 -12.10 -5.34
CA LEU A 145 -2.07 -13.08 -4.24
C LEU A 145 -2.71 -12.47 -2.99
N THR A 146 -2.31 -11.25 -2.66
CA THR A 146 -2.77 -10.56 -1.45
C THR A 146 -4.24 -10.16 -1.54
N GLU A 147 -4.68 -9.65 -2.69
CA GLU A 147 -6.07 -9.32 -2.95
C GLU A 147 -6.94 -10.58 -2.85
N TRP A 148 -6.50 -11.69 -3.47
CA TRP A 148 -7.17 -12.97 -3.32
C TRP A 148 -7.28 -13.43 -1.85
N LEU A 149 -6.21 -13.31 -1.06
CA LEU A 149 -6.26 -13.63 0.38
C LEU A 149 -7.24 -12.71 1.15
N ARG A 150 -7.33 -11.44 0.76
CA ARG A 150 -8.19 -10.43 1.40
C ARG A 150 -9.68 -10.69 1.15
N ASP A 151 -10.02 -11.48 0.13
CA ASP A 151 -11.40 -11.88 -0.16
C ASP A 151 -12.02 -12.81 0.90
N PHE A 152 -11.20 -13.57 1.65
CA PHE A 152 -11.71 -14.60 2.57
C PHE A 152 -11.05 -14.65 3.95
N LEU A 153 -9.82 -14.13 4.12
CA LEU A 153 -9.21 -14.06 5.45
C LEU A 153 -10.03 -13.13 6.36
N PHE A 154 -10.25 -13.54 7.61
CA PHE A 154 -11.03 -12.78 8.60
C PHE A 154 -12.42 -12.39 8.10
N THR A 155 -13.14 -13.33 7.48
CA THR A 155 -14.46 -13.15 6.82
C THR A 155 -14.46 -12.31 5.54
N GLY A 156 -13.29 -11.83 5.11
CA GLY A 156 -13.13 -11.09 3.87
C GLY A 156 -13.45 -9.61 4.00
N PHE A 157 -12.65 -8.77 3.34
CA PHE A 157 -12.95 -7.35 3.17
C PHE A 157 -12.41 -6.86 1.81
N PRO A 158 -13.04 -7.22 0.68
CA PRO A 158 -12.51 -7.00 -0.67
C PRO A 158 -12.86 -5.62 -1.26
N TRP A 159 -13.15 -4.62 -0.42
CA TRP A 159 -13.45 -3.27 -0.89
C TRP A 159 -12.23 -2.58 -1.52
N ASN A 160 -12.46 -1.76 -2.55
CA ASN A 160 -11.42 -1.05 -3.30
C ASN A 160 -10.32 -1.98 -3.83
N ALA A 161 -10.66 -3.17 -4.34
CA ALA A 161 -9.67 -4.02 -4.98
C ALA A 161 -9.00 -3.28 -6.15
N ILE A 162 -7.66 -3.28 -6.17
CA ILE A 162 -6.91 -2.45 -7.11
C ILE A 162 -7.11 -2.86 -8.58
N GLY A 163 -7.59 -4.09 -8.82
CA GLY A 163 -7.91 -4.61 -10.15
C GLY A 163 -9.20 -4.05 -10.77
N TYR A 164 -10.00 -3.28 -10.03
CA TYR A 164 -11.17 -2.60 -10.59
C TYR A 164 -10.83 -1.28 -11.32
N ALA A 165 -9.62 -0.77 -11.12
CA ALA A 165 -9.11 0.47 -11.73
C ALA A 165 -8.78 0.33 -13.22
#